data_AF-E3GWG5-F1
#
_entry.id   AF-E3GWG5-F1
#
_cell.length_a   1.000
_cell.length_b   1.000
_cell.length_c   1.000
_cell.angle_alpha   90.00
_cell.angle_beta   90.00
_cell.angle_gamma   90.00
#
_symmetry.space_group_name_H-M   'P 1'
#
loop_
_entity.id
_entity.type
_entity.pdbx_description
1 polymer ?
#
loop_
_entity_poly.entity_id
_entity_poly.type
_entity_poly.pdbx_seq_one_letter_code
_entity_poly.pdbx_strand_id
1 'polypeptide(L)'
;MILLVQLINNEIDNANNENKVYAMRSLTDNISNSIILSYSGGNGHKVYLSLPKSICNCQYNIYIKEDEVYCVCGNLKCKSTIFVPVDNVELYANKEYLFENENNKVRVVMQ
;
A
#
# COMPACT_ATOMS: atom_id res chain seq x y z
N MET A 1 24.67 -2.60 34.72
CA MET A 1 24.99 -2.73 33.27
C MET A 1 23.79 -3.36 32.55
N ILE A 2 22.66 -2.65 32.49
CA ILE A 2 21.39 -3.15 31.92
C ILE A 2 20.72 -2.01 31.11
N LEU A 3 20.82 -0.78 31.60
CA LEU A 3 20.31 0.43 30.94
C LEU A 3 20.86 0.68 29.52
N LEU A 4 22.15 0.48 29.28
CA LEU A 4 22.76 0.76 27.97
C LEU A 4 22.27 -0.21 26.88
N VAL A 5 22.14 -1.50 27.23
CA VAL A 5 21.67 -2.54 26.31
C VAL A 5 20.19 -2.32 25.95
N GLN A 6 19.38 -1.90 26.93
CA GLN A 6 17.97 -1.54 26.69
C GLN A 6 17.84 -0.32 25.78
N LEU A 7 18.70 0.68 25.94
CA LEU A 7 18.67 1.91 25.13
C LEU A 7 19.05 1.63 23.66
N ILE A 8 20.09 0.82 23.44
CA ILE A 8 20.52 0.39 22.10
C ILE A 8 19.42 -0.44 21.40
N ASN A 9 18.79 -1.37 22.11
CA ASN A 9 17.71 -2.17 21.54
C ASN A 9 16.50 -1.31 21.13
N ASN A 10 16.14 -0.32 21.95
CA ASN A 10 15.05 0.60 21.63
C ASN A 10 15.34 1.45 20.38
N GLU A 11 16.59 1.90 20.19
CA GLU A 11 16.97 2.66 18.99
C GLU A 11 16.92 1.79 17.73
N ILE A 12 17.38 0.54 17.82
CA ILE A 12 17.31 -0.42 16.70
C ILE A 12 15.85 -0.72 16.33
N ASP A 13 14.98 -0.93 17.32
CA ASP A 13 13.56 -1.19 17.10
C ASP A 13 12.85 0.02 16.47
N ASN A 14 13.19 1.23 16.92
CA ASN A 14 12.66 2.47 16.33
C ASN A 14 13.09 2.62 14.87
N ALA A 15 14.38 2.47 14.56
CA ALA A 15 14.89 2.57 13.19
C ALA A 15 14.24 1.51 12.27
N ASN A 16 14.03 0.29 12.77
CA ASN A 16 13.35 -0.76 12.02
C ASN A 16 11.87 -0.44 11.75
N ASN A 17 11.18 0.16 12.72
CA ASN A 17 9.79 0.57 12.54
C ASN A 17 9.66 1.77 11.60
N GLU A 18 10.57 2.73 11.66
CA GLU A 18 10.63 3.84 10.70
C GLU A 18 10.79 3.32 9.28
N ASN A 19 11.76 2.43 9.04
CA ASN A 19 11.97 1.81 7.72
C ASN A 19 10.72 1.09 7.20
N LYS A 20 10.01 0.36 8.07
CA LYS A 20 8.72 -0.27 7.72
C LYS A 20 7.68 0.77 7.33
N VAL A 21 7.53 1.84 8.11
CA VAL A 21 6.56 2.91 7.83
C VAL A 21 6.87 3.59 6.49
N TYR A 22 8.13 3.90 6.20
CA TYR A 22 8.52 4.47 4.91
C TYR A 22 8.19 3.54 3.74
N ALA A 23 8.51 2.26 3.86
CA ALA A 23 8.21 1.28 2.82
C ALA A 23 6.70 1.06 2.64
N MET A 24 5.93 1.02 3.73
CA MET A 24 4.47 0.96 3.70
C MET A 24 3.88 2.19 3.02
N ARG A 25 4.38 3.39 3.36
CA ARG A 25 3.94 4.65 2.78
C ARG A 25 4.19 4.69 1.27
N SER A 26 5.40 4.33 0.86
CA SER A 26 5.77 4.25 -0.54
C SER A 26 4.87 3.28 -1.31
N LEU A 27 4.54 2.12 -0.72
CA LEU A 27 3.63 1.16 -1.34
C LEU A 27 2.20 1.72 -1.46
N THR A 28 1.66 2.32 -0.40
CA THR A 28 0.32 2.93 -0.45
C THR A 28 0.24 4.06 -1.47
N ASP A 29 1.29 4.90 -1.55
CA ASP A 29 1.35 6.01 -2.50
C ASP A 29 1.47 5.50 -3.94
N ASN A 30 2.22 4.42 -4.17
CA ASN A 30 2.33 3.80 -5.49
C ASN A 30 0.97 3.23 -5.97
N ILE A 31 0.21 2.61 -5.07
CA ILE A 31 -1.14 2.11 -5.37
C ILE A 31 -2.09 3.27 -5.66
N SER A 32 -2.11 4.29 -4.81
CA SER A 32 -2.91 5.51 -5.02
C SER A 32 -2.60 6.15 -6.37
N ASN A 33 -1.31 6.28 -6.72
CA ASN A 33 -0.88 6.82 -8.01
C ASN A 33 -1.32 5.94 -9.17
N SER A 34 -1.23 4.61 -9.05
CA SER A 34 -1.67 3.67 -10.09
C SER A 34 -3.18 3.81 -10.36
N ILE A 35 -3.98 3.97 -9.31
CA ILE A 35 -5.41 4.24 -9.39
C ILE A 35 -5.66 5.58 -10.11
N ILE A 36 -5.00 6.66 -9.69
CA ILE A 36 -5.16 8.00 -10.30
C ILE A 36 -4.72 8.01 -11.77
N LEU A 37 -3.63 7.33 -12.11
CA LEU A 37 -3.13 7.19 -13.47
C LEU A 37 -4.13 6.42 -14.35
N SER A 38 -4.66 5.29 -13.84
CA SER A 38 -5.68 4.53 -14.55
C SER A 38 -6.92 5.38 -14.88
N TYR A 39 -7.34 6.24 -13.94
CA TYR A 39 -8.47 7.13 -14.12
C TYR A 39 -8.19 8.26 -15.12
N SER A 40 -7.05 8.95 -14.96
CA SER A 40 -6.71 10.14 -15.78
C SER A 40 -6.40 9.82 -17.24
N GLY A 41 -6.01 8.57 -17.57
CA GLY A 41 -5.80 8.13 -18.95
C GLY A 41 -7.07 7.95 -19.79
N GLY A 42 -8.27 8.08 -19.20
CA GLY A 42 -9.55 7.93 -19.89
C GLY A 42 -10.15 6.53 -19.84
N ASN A 43 -11.34 6.36 -20.42
CA ASN A 43 -12.09 5.09 -20.37
C ASN A 43 -11.35 3.98 -21.12
N GLY A 44 -11.22 2.81 -20.49
CA GLY A 44 -10.47 1.65 -20.99
C GLY A 44 -8.95 1.74 -20.76
N HIS A 45 -8.44 2.78 -20.10
CA HIS A 45 -7.02 2.88 -19.74
C HIS A 45 -6.67 1.91 -18.61
N LYS A 46 -5.47 1.32 -18.69
CA LYS A 46 -5.04 0.18 -17.88
C LYS A 46 -3.67 0.39 -17.28
N VAL A 47 -3.53 0.16 -15.97
CA VAL A 47 -2.27 0.20 -15.22
C VAL A 47 -2.08 -1.12 -14.50
N TYR A 48 -0.89 -1.71 -14.62
CA TYR A 48 -0.54 -2.95 -13.94
C TYR A 48 0.34 -2.65 -12.73
N LEU A 49 0.09 -3.35 -11.63
CA LEU A 49 0.88 -3.26 -10.42
C LEU A 49 1.12 -4.63 -9.80
N SER A 50 2.39 -4.96 -9.58
CA SER A 50 2.79 -6.17 -8.86
C SER A 50 3.09 -5.81 -7.40
N LEU A 51 2.44 -6.50 -6.47
CA LEU A 51 2.64 -6.26 -5.04
C LEU A 51 3.82 -7.07 -4.49
N PRO A 52 4.70 -6.48 -3.68
CA PRO A 52 5.83 -7.19 -3.10
C PRO A 52 5.37 -8.33 -2.18
N LYS A 53 6.20 -9.36 -2.00
CA LYS A 53 5.87 -10.48 -1.11
C LYS A 53 5.77 -10.09 0.38
N SER A 54 6.52 -9.08 0.79
CA SER A 54 6.55 -8.57 2.17
C SER A 54 7.14 -7.17 2.22
N ILE A 55 6.87 -6.42 3.28
CA ILE A 55 7.48 -5.11 3.53
C ILE A 55 8.46 -5.28 4.70
N CYS A 56 9.77 -5.16 4.45
CA CYS A 56 10.80 -5.30 5.50
C CYS A 56 10.59 -6.54 6.40
N ASN A 57 10.40 -7.72 5.78
CA ASN A 57 10.09 -9.00 6.43
C ASN A 57 8.78 -9.06 7.24
N CYS A 58 7.89 -8.09 7.07
CA CYS A 58 6.56 -8.06 7.67
C CYS A 58 5.50 -8.40 6.62
N GLN A 59 4.60 -9.32 6.98
CA GLN A 59 3.40 -9.64 6.21
C GLN A 59 2.42 -8.47 6.32
N TYR A 60 1.80 -8.11 5.22
CA TYR A 60 0.93 -6.94 5.14
C TYR A 60 -0.34 -7.24 4.36
N ASN A 61 -1.39 -6.50 4.69
CA ASN A 61 -2.65 -6.48 3.94
C ASN A 61 -2.91 -5.07 3.43
N ILE A 62 -3.50 -4.96 2.25
CA ILE A 62 -3.90 -3.69 1.67
C ILE A 62 -5.41 -3.66 1.48
N TYR A 63 -6.02 -2.54 1.88
CA TYR A 63 -7.43 -2.29 1.72
C TYR A 63 -7.62 -0.98 0.97
N ILE A 64 -8.39 -1.01 -0.10
CA ILE A 64 -8.90 0.18 -0.74
C ILE A 64 -10.33 0.35 -0.22
N LYS A 65 -10.61 1.49 0.42
CA LYS A 65 -11.94 1.82 0.93
C LYS A 65 -12.25 3.26 0.62
N GLU A 66 -13.39 3.49 -0.03
CA GLU A 66 -13.86 4.82 -0.38
C GLU A 66 -12.80 5.59 -1.17
N ASP A 67 -12.18 6.59 -0.55
CA ASP A 67 -11.17 7.49 -1.08
C ASP A 67 -9.77 7.24 -0.46
N GLU A 68 -9.54 6.09 0.16
CA GLU A 68 -8.29 5.79 0.86
C GLU A 68 -7.74 4.38 0.58
N VAL A 69 -6.41 4.31 0.45
CA VAL A 69 -5.62 3.08 0.39
C VAL A 69 -4.94 2.90 1.74
N TYR A 70 -5.27 1.81 2.44
CA TYR A 70 -4.72 1.43 3.73
C TYR A 70 -3.75 0.27 3.59
N CYS A 71 -2.61 0.36 4.27
CA CYS A 71 -1.70 -0.76 4.46
C CYS A 71 -1.55 -1.06 5.96
N VAL A 72 -1.69 -2.32 6.32
CA VAL A 72 -1.52 -2.80 7.70
C VAL A 72 -0.39 -3.84 7.73
N CYS A 73 0.60 -3.62 8.60
CA CYS A 73 1.73 -4.53 8.79
C CYS A 73 1.97 -4.74 10.29
N GLY A 74 1.47 -5.84 10.86
CA GLY A 74 1.43 -6.04 12.31
C GLY A 74 0.65 -4.92 13.01
N ASN A 75 1.31 -4.21 13.93
CA ASN A 75 0.71 -3.08 14.65
C ASN A 75 0.84 -1.73 13.94
N LEU A 76 1.55 -1.68 12.81
CA LEU A 76 1.76 -0.46 12.03
C LEU A 76 0.66 -0.30 10.99
N LYS A 77 0.23 0.95 10.78
CA LYS A 77 -0.77 1.31 9.78
C LYS A 77 -0.27 2.52 8.99
N CYS A 78 -0.45 2.48 7.67
CA CYS A 78 -0.22 3.60 6.77
C CYS A 78 -1.45 3.79 5.89
N LYS A 79 -1.66 5.03 5.46
CA LYS A 79 -2.70 5.35 4.50
C LYS A 79 -2.22 6.36 3.46
N SER A 80 -2.85 6.32 2.30
CA SER A 80 -2.73 7.27 1.22
C SER A 80 -4.13 7.58 0.68
N THR A 81 -4.36 8.83 0.28
CA THR A 81 -5.68 9.29 -0.19
C THR A 81 -5.72 9.29 -1.72
N ILE A 82 -6.85 8.91 -2.28
CA ILE A 82 -7.18 8.95 -3.70
C ILE A 82 -8.41 9.84 -3.90
N PHE A 83 -8.50 10.52 -5.04
CA PHE A 83 -9.63 11.44 -5.33
C PHE A 83 -10.45 10.96 -6.52
N VAL A 84 -10.51 9.64 -6.72
CA VAL A 84 -11.21 9.02 -7.83
C VAL A 84 -12.06 7.86 -7.32
N PRO A 85 -13.23 7.61 -7.91
CA PRO A 85 -14.09 6.52 -7.48
C PRO A 85 -13.46 5.17 -7.80
N VAL A 86 -13.38 4.30 -6.79
CA VAL A 86 -12.87 2.92 -6.88
C VAL A 86 -13.74 2.01 -6.03
N ASP A 87 -13.82 0.73 -6.39
CA ASP A 87 -14.51 -0.26 -5.55
C ASP A 87 -13.71 -0.59 -4.28
N ASN A 88 -14.44 -0.88 -3.19
CA ASN A 88 -13.83 -1.41 -1.98
C ASN A 88 -13.23 -2.79 -2.30
N VAL A 89 -11.91 -2.92 -2.16
CA VAL A 89 -11.19 -4.13 -2.53
C VAL A 89 -10.04 -4.39 -1.58
N GLU A 90 -9.76 -5.67 -1.32
CA GLU A 90 -8.59 -6.12 -0.59
C GLU A 90 -7.54 -6.61 -1.58
N LEU A 91 -6.29 -6.15 -1.42
CA LEU A 91 -5.16 -6.61 -2.22
C LEU A 91 -4.22 -7.46 -1.37
N TYR A 92 -3.70 -8.52 -1.97
CA TYR A 92 -2.89 -9.54 -1.32
C TYR A 92 -1.45 -9.49 -1.82
N ALA A 93 -0.51 -9.76 -0.91
CA ALA A 93 0.91 -9.77 -1.23
C ALA A 93 1.24 -10.81 -2.31
N ASN A 94 2.29 -10.53 -3.10
CA ASN A 94 2.76 -11.41 -4.17
C ASN A 94 1.69 -11.72 -5.23
N LYS A 95 0.78 -10.78 -5.47
CA LYS A 95 -0.23 -10.81 -6.53
C LYS A 95 -0.05 -9.61 -7.45
N GLU A 96 -0.56 -9.77 -8.66
CA GLU A 96 -0.60 -8.72 -9.66
C GLU A 96 -2.03 -8.24 -9.85
N TYR A 97 -2.16 -6.93 -10.01
CA TYR A 97 -3.44 -6.26 -10.14
C TYR A 97 -3.45 -5.38 -11.39
N LEU A 98 -4.55 -5.48 -12.11
CA LEU A 98 -4.91 -4.58 -13.18
C LEU A 98 -5.89 -3.53 -12.65
N PHE A 99 -5.52 -2.26 -12.78
CA PHE A 99 -6.37 -1.10 -12.55
C PHE A 99 -6.88 -0.60 -13.89
N GLU A 100 -8.19 -0.61 -14.07
CA GLU A 100 -8.83 -0.22 -15.32
C GLU A 100 -9.92 0.82 -15.06
N ASN A 101 -9.91 1.93 -15.81
CA ASN A 101 -11.02 2.88 -15.76
C ASN A 101 -12.16 2.36 -16.64
N GLU A 102 -13.27 2.00 -16.00
CA GLU A 102 -14.48 1.51 -16.64
C GLU A 102 -15.66 2.39 -16.18
N ASN A 103 -16.29 3.11 -17.11
CA ASN A 103 -17.46 3.97 -16.83
C ASN A 103 -17.19 5.06 -15.77
N ASN A 104 -16.06 5.75 -15.85
CA ASN A 104 -15.63 6.78 -14.89
C ASN A 104 -15.48 6.24 -13.46
N LYS A 105 -15.01 4.99 -13.34
CA LYS A 105 -14.68 4.35 -12.08
C LYS A 105 -13.51 3.42 -12.28
N VAL A 106 -12.58 3.37 -11.32
CA VAL A 106 -11.48 2.42 -11.36
C VAL A 106 -11.95 1.07 -10.84
N ARG A 107 -11.84 0.05 -11.70
CA ARG A 107 -12.02 -1.35 -11.36
C ARG A 107 -10.66 -2.00 -11.13
N VAL A 108 -10.57 -2.81 -10.08
CA VAL A 108 -9.36 -3.55 -9.74
C VAL A 108 -9.59 -5.04 -9.98
N VAL A 109 -8.74 -5.68 -10.77
CA VAL A 109 -8.84 -7.09 -11.15
C VAL A 109 -7.54 -7.82 -10.81
N MET A 110 -7.62 -8.91 -10.04
CA MET A 110 -6.49 -9.79 -9.78
C MET A 110 -6.18 -10.61 -11.04
N GLN A 111 -4.91 -10.65 -11.44
CA GLN A 111 -4.41 -11.49 -12.54
C GLN A 111 -3.90 -12.83 -12.02
#